data_AF-A0A2H1KPK9-F1
#
_entry.id   AF-A0A2H1KPK9-F1
#
_cell.length_a   1.000
_cell.length_b   1.000
_cell.length_c   1.000
_cell.angle_alpha   90.00
_cell.angle_beta   90.00
_cell.angle_gamma   90.00
#
_symmetry.space_group_name_H-M   'P 1'
#
loop_
_entity.id
_entity.type
_entity.pdbx_description
1 polymer ?
#
loop_
_entity_poly.entity_id
_entity_poly.type
_entity_poly.pdbx_seq_one_letter_code
_entity_poly.pdbx_strand_id
1 'polypeptide(L)'
;MTMTIDALKAELARTGEVAISFNRTKQFLRNPAGFLGLRRPSLPAPQVIVNDFGLWAAVDGFPDGGVPWSRILELHITKVNVSAHIDVSIRTPDTPDRRRTLRLPHMLTVDPETLAKWIVMELMERGNPI
;
A
#
# COMPACT_ATOMS: atom_id res chain seq x y z
N MET A 1 -2.18 0.81 17.92
CA MET A 1 -2.41 -0.64 17.72
C MET A 1 -1.72 -1.03 16.44
N THR A 2 -0.79 -1.98 16.49
CA THR A 2 -0.21 -2.58 15.28
C THR A 2 -1.28 -3.48 14.66
N MET A 3 -1.69 -3.21 13.42
CA MET A 3 -2.62 -4.10 12.72
C MET A 3 -1.91 -5.42 12.39
N THR A 4 -2.53 -6.53 12.77
CA THR A 4 -2.05 -7.89 12.43
C THR A 4 -2.56 -8.29 11.06
N ILE A 5 -1.93 -9.31 10.45
CA ILE A 5 -2.39 -9.87 9.17
C ILE A 5 -3.83 -10.35 9.26
N ASP A 6 -4.20 -11.04 10.34
CA ASP A 6 -5.57 -11.55 10.54
C ASP A 6 -6.60 -10.42 10.60
N ALA A 7 -6.25 -9.29 11.23
CA ALA A 7 -7.12 -8.11 11.26
C ALA A 7 -7.28 -7.48 9.87
N LEU A 8 -6.22 -7.46 9.06
CA LEU A 8 -6.28 -6.96 7.68
C LEU A 8 -7.13 -7.86 6.79
N LYS A 9 -6.96 -9.19 6.90
CA LYS A 9 -7.79 -10.18 6.18
C LYS A 9 -9.26 -10.09 6.60
N ALA A 10 -9.52 -9.99 7.90
CA ALA A 10 -10.89 -9.86 8.41
C ALA A 10 -11.54 -8.56 7.94
N GLU A 11 -10.79 -7.45 7.89
CA GLU A 11 -11.29 -6.18 7.35
C GLU A 11 -11.58 -6.31 5.86
N LEU A 12 -10.67 -6.86 5.07
CA LEU A 12 -10.87 -7.08 3.64
C LEU A 12 -12.14 -7.91 3.38
N ALA A 13 -12.34 -9.01 4.11
CA ALA A 13 -13.54 -9.84 3.99
C ALA A 13 -14.84 -9.11 4.37
N ARG A 14 -14.75 -8.12 5.28
CA ARG A 14 -15.90 -7.37 5.79
C ARG A 14 -16.30 -6.21 4.89
N THR A 15 -15.34 -5.49 4.33
CA THR A 15 -15.56 -4.24 3.59
C THR A 15 -15.29 -4.36 2.09
N GLY A 16 -14.63 -5.41 1.65
CA GLY A 16 -14.11 -5.57 0.28
C GLY A 16 -12.85 -4.73 0.01
N GLU A 17 -12.42 -3.89 0.97
CA GLU A 17 -11.28 -2.99 0.81
C GLU A 17 -10.64 -2.60 2.14
N VAL A 18 -9.31 -2.58 2.19
CA VAL A 18 -8.53 -2.05 3.29
C VAL A 18 -7.81 -0.77 2.87
N ALA A 19 -8.23 0.34 3.45
CA ALA A 19 -7.64 1.66 3.26
C ALA A 19 -6.55 1.93 4.31
N ILE A 20 -5.29 2.01 3.88
CA ILE A 20 -4.12 2.22 4.74
C ILE A 20 -3.64 3.67 4.60
N SER A 21 -3.55 4.37 5.73
CA SER A 21 -3.16 5.77 5.80
C SER A 21 -1.76 5.96 6.40
N PHE A 22 -1.24 7.19 6.42
CA PHE A 22 -0.03 7.51 7.19
C PHE A 22 -0.28 7.43 8.69
N ASN A 23 0.75 7.00 9.43
CA ASN A 23 0.74 7.02 10.89
C ASN A 23 0.67 8.47 11.44
N ARG A 24 -0.23 8.72 12.40
CA ARG A 24 -0.51 10.04 13.01
C ARG A 24 0.74 10.74 13.54
N THR A 25 1.70 10.00 14.10
CA THR A 25 2.88 10.59 14.77
C THR A 25 3.81 11.35 13.82
N LYS A 26 3.68 11.20 12.48
CA LYS A 26 4.52 11.92 11.50
C LYS A 26 3.76 12.62 10.39
N GLN A 27 2.42 12.69 10.44
CA GLN A 27 1.62 13.56 9.57
C GLN A 27 2.03 15.05 9.71
N PHE A 28 2.53 15.42 10.89
CA PHE A 28 3.07 16.75 11.20
C PHE A 28 4.26 17.17 10.34
N LEU A 29 5.08 16.24 9.85
CA LEU A 29 6.26 16.57 9.05
C LEU A 29 5.91 17.04 7.62
N ARG A 30 4.68 16.78 7.14
CA ARG A 30 4.25 17.14 5.79
C ARG A 30 3.22 18.27 5.73
N ASN A 31 2.61 18.66 6.84
CA ASN A 31 1.61 19.73 6.84
C ASN A 31 1.90 20.78 7.93
N PRO A 32 2.91 21.65 7.76
CA PRO A 32 3.17 22.75 8.68
C PRO A 32 2.01 23.77 8.75
N ALA A 33 1.14 23.81 7.74
CA ALA A 33 -0.06 24.65 7.71
C ALA A 33 -1.25 24.09 8.52
N GLY A 34 -1.18 22.82 8.96
CA GLY A 34 -2.25 22.16 9.73
C GLY A 34 -2.39 22.66 11.18
N PHE A 35 -1.47 23.49 11.66
CA PHE A 35 -1.44 23.98 13.05
C PHE A 35 -2.26 25.26 13.28
N LEU A 36 -2.61 26.00 12.21
CA LEU A 36 -3.25 27.33 12.33
C LEU A 36 -4.72 27.37 11.86
N GLY A 37 -5.25 26.27 11.34
CA GLY A 37 -6.61 26.23 10.78
C GLY A 37 -7.49 25.21 11.48
N LEU A 38 -8.58 25.69 12.11
CA LEU A 38 -9.74 24.93 12.55
C LEU A 38 -10.44 24.20 11.38
N ARG A 39 -9.77 23.22 10.75
CA ARG A 39 -10.41 22.29 9.82
C ARG A 39 -10.68 20.99 10.56
N ARG A 40 -11.94 20.53 10.48
CA ARG A 40 -12.41 19.22 10.95
C ARG A 40 -11.37 18.15 10.64
N PRO A 41 -11.18 17.14 11.51
CA PRO A 41 -10.32 16.01 11.21
C PRO A 41 -10.92 15.25 10.01
N SER A 42 -10.52 15.61 8.80
CA SER A 42 -10.69 14.76 7.64
C SER A 42 -9.88 13.50 7.92
N LEU A 43 -10.52 12.34 7.87
CA LEU A 43 -9.78 11.07 7.90
C LEU A 43 -8.61 11.18 6.91
N PRO A 44 -7.38 10.83 7.32
CA PRO A 44 -6.24 10.94 6.43
C PRO A 44 -6.54 10.21 5.13
N ALA A 45 -6.26 10.86 3.99
CA ALA A 45 -6.49 10.23 2.70
C ALA A 45 -5.71 8.91 2.62
N PRO A 46 -6.32 7.83 2.12
CA PRO A 46 -5.63 6.55 1.99
C PRO A 46 -4.40 6.73 1.11
N GLN A 47 -3.32 6.08 1.51
CA GLN A 47 -2.04 6.09 0.82
C GLN A 47 -1.82 4.77 0.09
N VAL A 48 -2.36 3.69 0.64
CA VAL A 48 -2.42 2.38 0.00
C VAL A 48 -3.83 1.85 0.18
N ILE A 49 -4.35 1.26 -0.88
CA ILE A 49 -5.63 0.57 -0.87
C ILE A 49 -5.39 -0.85 -1.36
N VAL A 50 -5.83 -1.84 -0.59
CA VAL A 50 -5.79 -3.25 -0.97
C VAL A 50 -7.23 -3.74 -1.02
N ASN A 51 -7.65 -4.30 -2.15
CA ASN A 51 -8.99 -4.84 -2.32
C ASN A 51 -8.97 -6.17 -3.08
N ASP A 52 -10.15 -6.74 -3.31
CA ASP A 52 -10.29 -8.03 -3.99
C ASP A 52 -9.72 -8.04 -5.42
N PHE A 53 -9.62 -6.87 -6.06
CA PHE A 53 -9.18 -6.74 -7.45
C PHE A 53 -7.69 -6.44 -7.59
N GLY A 54 -7.08 -5.78 -6.60
CA GLY A 54 -5.68 -5.43 -6.65
C GLY A 54 -5.19 -4.49 -5.57
N LEU A 55 -4.15 -3.75 -5.93
CA LEU A 55 -3.42 -2.82 -5.08
C LEU A 55 -3.42 -1.44 -5.72
N TRP A 56 -3.70 -0.40 -4.95
CA TRP A 56 -3.50 0.99 -5.35
C TRP A 56 -2.58 1.70 -4.35
N ALA A 57 -1.83 2.71 -4.82
CA ALA A 57 -1.01 3.54 -3.95
C ALA A 57 -0.92 4.99 -4.44
N ALA A 58 -0.91 5.93 -3.50
CA ALA A 58 -0.78 7.36 -3.72
C ALA A 58 0.69 7.78 -3.97
N VAL A 59 1.31 7.23 -5.01
CA VAL A 59 2.68 7.57 -5.43
C VAL A 59 2.74 7.83 -6.92
N ASP A 60 3.67 8.71 -7.31
CA ASP A 60 3.87 9.02 -8.72
C ASP A 60 4.24 7.75 -9.50
N GLY A 61 3.59 7.57 -10.64
CA GLY A 61 3.77 6.41 -11.50
C GLY A 61 2.95 5.17 -11.14
N PHE A 62 2.23 5.15 -10.01
CA PHE A 62 1.22 4.13 -9.75
C PHE A 62 -0.03 4.42 -10.59
N PRO A 63 -0.62 3.42 -11.29
CA PRO A 63 -1.84 3.66 -12.07
C PRO A 63 -3.00 4.17 -11.21
N ASP A 64 -3.72 5.19 -11.68
CA ASP A 64 -4.81 5.84 -10.94
C ASP A 64 -5.93 4.87 -10.53
N GLY A 65 -6.23 3.89 -11.38
CA GLY A 65 -7.22 2.84 -11.10
C GLY A 65 -6.70 1.64 -10.29
N GLY A 66 -5.44 1.70 -9.85
CA GLY A 66 -4.76 0.58 -9.19
C GLY A 66 -4.16 -0.43 -10.17
N VAL A 67 -3.41 -1.38 -9.62
CA VAL A 67 -2.80 -2.48 -10.34
C VAL A 67 -3.54 -3.75 -9.94
N PRO A 68 -4.15 -4.47 -10.90
CA PRO A 68 -4.84 -5.72 -10.60
C PRO A 68 -3.84 -6.82 -10.20
N TRP A 69 -4.30 -7.78 -9.39
CA TRP A 69 -3.46 -8.89 -8.89
C TRP A 69 -2.73 -9.64 -10.02
N SER A 70 -3.39 -9.84 -11.16
CA SER A 70 -2.83 -10.50 -12.35
C SER A 70 -1.64 -9.78 -13.00
N ARG A 71 -1.42 -8.50 -12.68
CA ARG A 71 -0.33 -7.68 -13.20
C ARG A 71 0.80 -7.47 -12.19
N ILE A 72 0.61 -7.85 -10.93
CA ILE A 72 1.65 -7.81 -9.90
C ILE A 72 2.51 -9.06 -10.07
N LEU A 73 3.82 -8.87 -10.20
CA LEU A 73 4.79 -9.94 -10.44
C LEU A 73 5.43 -10.40 -9.13
N GLU A 74 5.94 -9.44 -8.36
CA GLU A 74 6.70 -9.70 -7.15
C GLU A 74 6.68 -8.48 -6.23
N LEU A 75 6.83 -8.74 -4.94
CA LEU A 75 7.03 -7.72 -3.91
C LEU A 75 8.39 -7.92 -3.23
N HIS A 76 9.11 -6.83 -3.07
CA HIS A 76 10.40 -6.81 -2.37
C HIS A 76 10.33 -5.87 -1.17
N ILE A 77 10.77 -6.36 -0.02
CA ILE A 77 11.02 -5.49 1.14
C ILE A 77 12.49 -5.08 1.10
N THR A 78 12.73 -3.78 0.95
CA THR A 78 14.07 -3.19 1.02
C THR A 78 14.24 -2.50 2.38
N LYS A 79 15.12 -3.02 3.24
CA LYS A 79 15.47 -2.40 4.53
C LYS A 79 16.73 -1.55 4.39
N VAL A 80 16.62 -0.25 4.67
CA VAL A 80 17.76 0.69 4.71
C VAL A 80 17.78 1.34 6.09
N ASN A 81 18.79 1.01 6.89
CA ASN A 81 18.91 1.42 8.29
C ASN A 81 17.64 1.09 9.10
N VAL A 82 16.98 2.10 9.66
CA VAL A 82 15.76 1.98 10.47
C VAL A 82 14.46 2.06 9.64
N SER A 83 14.55 2.09 8.31
CA SER A 83 13.39 2.24 7.42
C SER A 83 13.25 1.05 6.46
N ALA A 84 12.04 0.54 6.34
CA ALA A 84 11.68 -0.49 5.38
C ALA A 84 10.78 0.10 4.28
N HIS A 85 11.06 -0.28 3.04
CA HIS A 85 10.29 0.10 1.86
C HIS A 85 9.74 -1.16 1.19
N ILE A 86 8.59 -1.02 0.55
CA ILE A 86 7.99 -2.09 -0.25
C ILE A 86 8.07 -1.66 -1.71
N ASP A 87 8.78 -2.44 -2.50
CA ASP A 87 8.90 -2.26 -3.94
C ASP A 87 8.02 -3.31 -4.63
N VAL A 88 7.04 -2.84 -5.40
CA VAL A 88 6.06 -3.66 -6.13
C VAL A 88 6.43 -3.66 -7.60
N SER A 89 6.65 -4.86 -8.13
CA SER A 89 6.96 -5.03 -9.54
C SER A 89 5.72 -5.41 -10.31
N ILE A 90 5.46 -4.70 -11.40
CA ILE A 90 4.22 -4.81 -12.17
C ILE A 90 4.53 -5.00 -13.65
N ARG A 91 3.64 -5.70 -14.36
CA ARG A 91 3.62 -5.71 -15.83
C ARG A 91 3.06 -4.39 -16.37
N THR A 92 3.75 -3.84 -17.35
CA THR A 92 3.26 -2.67 -18.10
C THR A 92 2.09 -3.11 -18.97
N PRO A 93 0.96 -2.37 -19.04
CA PRO A 93 -0.22 -2.80 -19.79
C PRO A 93 0.09 -3.05 -21.27
N ASP A 94 0.86 -2.15 -21.88
CA ASP A 94 1.10 -2.13 -23.33
C ASP A 94 2.33 -2.96 -23.75
N THR A 95 3.16 -3.36 -22.79
CA THR A 95 4.41 -4.10 -23.03
C THR A 95 4.59 -5.16 -21.93
N PRO A 96 3.97 -6.35 -22.08
CA PRO A 96 3.94 -7.38 -21.02
C PRO A 96 5.34 -7.90 -20.65
N ASP A 97 6.31 -7.83 -21.57
CA ASP A 97 7.71 -8.19 -21.31
C ASP A 97 8.46 -7.12 -20.50
N ARG A 98 7.91 -5.90 -20.43
CA ARG A 98 8.52 -4.79 -19.71
C ARG A 98 7.97 -4.72 -18.29
N ARG A 99 8.85 -5.03 -17.34
CA ARG A 99 8.62 -4.86 -15.92
C ARG A 99 8.85 -3.40 -15.49
N ARG A 100 8.00 -2.91 -14.60
CA ARG A 100 8.17 -1.65 -13.88
C ARG A 100 8.14 -1.90 -12.38
N THR A 101 9.05 -1.29 -11.63
CA THR A 101 9.06 -1.36 -10.16
C THR A 101 8.58 -0.03 -9.59
N LEU A 102 7.63 -0.09 -8.67
CA LEU A 102 7.01 1.06 -8.00
C LEU A 102 7.17 0.92 -6.49
N ARG A 103 7.53 2.01 -5.82
CA ARG A 103 7.74 2.00 -4.37
C ARG A 103 6.48 2.47 -3.64
N LEU A 104 5.96 1.66 -2.73
CA LEU A 104 4.83 2.07 -1.88
C LEU A 104 5.21 3.22 -0.95
N PRO A 105 4.22 4.03 -0.52
CA PRO A 105 4.42 5.02 0.53
C PRO A 105 5.00 4.36 1.78
N HIS A 106 5.92 5.06 2.44
CA HIS A 106 6.50 4.65 3.71
C HIS A 106 5.73 5.29 4.88
N MET A 107 6.04 4.89 6.12
CA MET A 107 5.40 5.40 7.35
C MET A 107 3.87 5.22 7.40
N LEU A 108 3.40 4.10 6.87
CA LEU A 108 1.99 3.71 6.93
C LEU A 108 1.57 3.34 8.36
N THR A 109 0.26 3.27 8.60
CA THR A 109 -0.31 2.77 9.87
C THR A 109 -0.04 1.29 10.10
N VAL A 110 0.25 0.55 9.03
CA VAL A 110 0.67 -0.85 9.05
C VAL A 110 2.19 -0.91 8.89
N ASP A 111 2.83 -1.76 9.68
CA ASP A 111 4.26 -2.02 9.55
C ASP A 111 4.60 -2.56 8.14
N PRO A 112 5.66 -2.07 7.46
CA PRO A 112 5.96 -2.50 6.09
C PRO A 112 6.21 -4.00 5.92
N GLU A 113 6.77 -4.68 6.93
CA GLU A 113 7.00 -6.12 6.85
C GLU A 113 5.67 -6.88 6.96
N THR A 114 4.79 -6.44 7.86
CA THR A 114 3.43 -6.99 7.99
C THR A 114 2.61 -6.77 6.71
N LEU A 115 2.66 -5.55 6.16
CA LEU A 115 1.95 -5.21 4.94
C LEU A 115 2.45 -6.03 3.74
N ALA A 116 3.76 -6.13 3.55
CA ALA A 116 4.31 -6.91 2.45
C ALA A 116 3.99 -8.41 2.57
N LYS A 117 4.10 -9.00 3.77
CA LYS A 117 3.69 -10.40 4.01
C LYS A 117 2.23 -10.61 3.63
N TRP A 118 1.35 -9.71 4.07
CA TRP A 118 -0.06 -9.82 3.75
C TRP A 118 -0.34 -9.68 2.24
N ILE A 119 0.23 -8.67 1.56
CA ILE A 119 0.04 -8.50 0.10
C ILE A 119 0.57 -9.73 -0.66
N VAL A 120 1.66 -10.34 -0.22
CA VAL A 120 2.16 -11.59 -0.82
C VAL A 120 1.15 -12.73 -0.65
N MET A 121 0.51 -12.85 0.51
CA MET A 121 -0.55 -13.84 0.71
C MET A 121 -1.73 -13.61 -0.25
N GLU A 122 -2.20 -12.37 -0.40
CA GLU A 122 -3.26 -12.04 -1.36
C GLU A 122 -2.82 -12.31 -2.81
N LEU A 123 -1.55 -12.04 -3.14
CA LEU A 123 -0.98 -12.36 -4.45
C LEU A 123 -0.94 -13.87 -4.73
N MET A 124 -0.64 -14.69 -3.73
CA MET A 124 -0.67 -16.16 -3.87
C MET A 124 -2.10 -16.69 -4.06
N GLU A 125 -3.09 -16.04 -3.45
CA GLU A 125 -4.50 -16.46 -3.53
C GLU A 125 -5.19 -15.96 -4.81
N ARG A 126 -4.87 -14.75 -5.27
CA ARG A 126 -5.64 -14.01 -6.31
C ARG A 126 -4.83 -13.65 -7.54
N GLY A 127 -3.51 -13.66 -7.42
CA GLY A 127 -2.59 -13.29 -8.47
C GLY A 127 -2.33 -14.40 -9.46
N ASN A 128 -1.34 -14.16 -10.31
CA ASN A 128 -0.75 -15.18 -11.16
C ASN A 128 0.73 -15.33 -10.75
N PRO A 129 0.99 -16.00 -9.61
CA PRO A 129 2.35 -16.12 -9.08
C PRO A 129 3.25 -16.81 -10.11
N ILE A 130 4.44 -16.24 -10.34
CA ILE A 130 5.50 -16.86 -11.14
C ILE A 130 6.28 -17.84 -10.26
#